data_AF-A0A849DVC5-F1
#
_entry.id   AF-A0A849DVC5-F1
#
_cell.length_a   1.000
_cell.length_b   1.000
_cell.length_c   1.000
_cell.angle_alpha   90.00
_cell.angle_beta   90.00
_cell.angle_gamma   90.00
#
_symmetry.space_group_name_H-M   'P 1'
#
loop_
_entity.id
_entity.type
_entity.pdbx_description
1 polymer ?
#
loop_
_entity_poly.entity_id
_entity_poly.type
_entity_poly.pdbx_seq_one_letter_code
_entity_poly.pdbx_strand_id
1 'polypeptide(L)' 'MRFTFLGTGTSHGIPMIGCSCSVCSSEDPKNKRRRCSLYVVAEEQHIVIDTPPDF' A
#
# COMPACT_ATOMS: atom_id res chain seq x y z
N MET A 1 2.76 -20.49 -4.31
CA MET A 1 3.04 -19.06 -4.59
C MET A 1 2.04 -18.20 -3.83
N ARG A 2 2.51 -17.17 -3.11
CA ARG A 2 1.69 -16.28 -2.27
C ARG A 2 2.02 -14.82 -2.58
N PHE A 3 0.99 -13.98 -2.64
CA PHE A 3 1.08 -12.56 -2.93
C PHE A 3 0.59 -11.74 -1.74
N THR A 4 1.33 -10.69 -1.38
CA THR A 4 0.94 -9.72 -0.35
C THR A 4 1.03 -8.32 -0.94
N PHE A 5 -0.09 -7.63 -1.06
CA PHE A 5 -0.11 -6.22 -1.45
C PHE A 5 0.38 -5.37 -0.28
N LEU A 6 1.63 -4.92 -0.33
CA LEU A 6 2.23 -4.08 0.70
C LEU A 6 1.66 -2.65 0.65
N GLY A 7 1.22 -2.21 -0.52
CA GLY A 7 0.44 -1.00 -0.68
C GLY A 7 -0.36 -0.99 -1.99
N THR A 8 -1.45 -0.24 -1.98
CA THR A 8 -2.43 -0.16 -3.08
C THR A 8 -2.89 1.29 -3.33
N GLY A 9 -2.07 2.25 -2.88
CA GLY A 9 -2.32 3.69 -3.01
C GLY A 9 -1.62 4.30 -4.22
N THR A 10 -1.95 5.57 -4.48
CA THR A 10 -1.27 6.40 -5.48
C THR A 10 0.12 6.82 -4.98
N SER A 11 0.85 7.64 -5.74
CA SER A 11 2.17 8.18 -5.33
C SER A 11 2.16 8.92 -4.00
N HIS A 12 1.01 9.45 -3.57
CA HIS A 12 0.85 10.20 -2.32
C HIS A 12 0.34 9.35 -1.15
N GLY A 13 -0.12 8.12 -1.41
CA GLY A 13 -0.87 7.33 -0.43
C GLY A 13 -2.28 7.90 -0.15
N ILE A 14 -2.99 7.25 0.77
CA ILE A 14 -4.26 7.73 1.33
C ILE A 14 -4.22 7.52 2.85
N PRO A 15 -4.48 8.55 3.68
CA PRO A 15 -4.91 9.90 3.32
C PRO A 15 -3.83 10.73 2.62
N MET A 16 -4.24 11.63 1.73
CA MET A 16 -3.35 12.65 1.16
C MET A 16 -3.18 13.78 2.19
N ILE A 17 -1.94 14.26 2.36
CA ILE A 17 -1.62 15.34 3.30
C ILE A 17 -2.50 16.57 3.02
N GLY A 18 -3.23 17.03 4.04
CA GLY A 18 -4.12 18.20 3.95
C GLY A 18 -5.51 17.94 3.34
N CYS A 19 -5.83 16.71 2.92
CA CYS A 19 -7.14 16.39 2.35
C CYS A 19 -8.16 15.97 3.43
N SER A 20 -9.39 16.49 3.31
CA SER A 20 -10.52 16.19 4.21
C SER A 20 -11.71 15.53 3.51
N CYS A 21 -11.54 15.02 2.29
CA CYS A 21 -12.61 14.33 1.58
C CYS A 21 -13.05 13.05 2.32
N SER A 22 -14.23 12.53 1.98
CA SER A 22 -14.84 11.36 2.64
C SER A 22 -13.94 10.11 2.69
N VAL A 23 -13.04 9.93 1.72
CA VAL A 23 -12.11 8.79 1.70
C VAL A 23 -10.91 9.03 2.63
N CYS A 24 -10.36 10.24 2.66
CA CYS A 24 -9.23 10.57 3.54
C CYS A 24 -9.64 10.64 5.01
N SER A 25 -10.90 10.97 5.31
CA SER A 25 -11.48 10.98 6.66
C SER A 25 -12.21 9.69 7.04
N SER A 26 -12.13 8.65 6.20
CA SER A 26 -12.80 7.38 6.44
C SER A 26 -12.20 6.59 7.60
N GLU A 27 -13.04 6.08 8.49
CA GLU A 27 -12.65 5.13 9.53
C GLU A 27 -12.45 3.68 9.02
N ASP A 28 -12.94 3.35 7.82
CA ASP A 28 -12.66 2.04 7.20
C ASP A 28 -11.13 1.86 7.01
N PRO A 29 -10.50 0.88 7.67
CA PRO A 29 -9.06 0.65 7.55
C PRO A 29 -8.60 0.35 6.12
N LYS A 30 -9.47 -0.16 5.24
CA LYS A 30 -9.13 -0.42 3.83
C LYS A 30 -8.94 0.87 3.02
N ASN A 31 -9.37 2.01 3.52
CA ASN A 31 -9.10 3.31 2.90
C ASN A 31 -7.72 3.88 3.29
N LYS A 32 -7.02 3.29 4.27
CA LYS A 32 -5.64 3.66 4.60
C LYS A 32 -4.69 2.90 3.67
N ARG A 33 -4.08 3.60 2.72
CA ARG A 33 -3.31 2.99 1.63
C ARG A 33 -1.90 3.55 1.56
N ARG A 34 -0.91 2.67 1.72
CA ARG A 34 0.51 2.92 1.39
C ARG A 34 0.71 3.00 -0.12
N ARG A 35 1.83 3.54 -0.59
CA ARG A 35 2.17 3.55 -2.02
C ARG A 35 2.34 2.13 -2.56
N CYS A 36 2.07 1.97 -3.85
CA CYS A 36 2.05 0.67 -4.52
C CYS A 36 3.35 -0.13 -4.29
N SER A 37 3.20 -1.37 -3.82
CA SER A 37 4.29 -2.36 -3.71
C SER A 37 3.70 -3.76 -3.50
N LEU A 38 4.41 -4.78 -3.96
CA LEU A 38 4.00 -6.18 -3.89
C LEU A 38 5.11 -7.05 -3.32
N TYR A 39 4.75 -7.95 -2.41
CA TYR A 39 5.63 -9.00 -1.93
C TYR A 39 5.16 -10.36 -2.44
N VAL A 40 6.07 -11.08 -3.09
CA VAL A 40 5.82 -12.40 -3.67
C VAL A 40 6.68 -13.42 -2.97
N VAL A 41 6.05 -14.49 -2.51
CA VAL A 41 6.72 -15.68 -1.99
C VAL A 41 6.45 -16.84 -2.94
N ALA A 42 7.51 -17.33 -3.59
CA ALA A 42 7.47 -18.47 -4.50
C ALA A 42 8.57 -19.44 -4.06
N GLU A 43 8.19 -20.67 -3.68
CA GLU A 43 9.14 -21.66 -3.15
C GLU A 43 9.99 -21.08 -2.01
N GLU A 44 11.32 -21.04 -2.15
CA GLU A 44 12.27 -20.45 -1.19
C GLU A 44 12.61 -18.97 -1.49
N GLN A 45 12.03 -18.40 -2.55
CA GLN A 45 12.31 -17.04 -2.98
C GLN A 45 11.33 -16.05 -2.36
N HIS A 46 11.88 -14.92 -1.94
CA HIS A 46 11.16 -13.78 -1.38
C HIS A 46 11.48 -12.55 -2.22
N ILE A 47 10.52 -12.09 -3.01
CA ILE A 47 10.69 -11.04 -4.01
C ILE A 47 9.85 -9.83 -3.60
N VAL A 48 10.49 -8.67 -3.52
CA VAL A 48 9.81 -7.37 -3.36
C VAL A 48 9.79 -6.67 -4.71
N ILE A 49 8.61 -6.22 -5.13
CA ILE A 49 8.42 -5.35 -6.28
C ILE A 49 8.16 -3.94 -5.74
N ASP A 50 9.06 -3.03 -6.10
CA ASP A 50 9.17 -1.65 -5.65
C ASP A 50 9.46 -1.47 -4.15
N THR A 51 10.31 -0.49 -3.83
CA THR A 51 10.68 -0.09 -2.46
C THR A 51 10.25 1.35 -2.17
N PRO A 52 8.94 1.62 -2.00
CA PRO A 52 8.47 2.96 -1.68
C PRO A 52 8.91 3.35 -0.25
N PRO A 53 8.90 4.65 0.10
CA PRO A 53 9.27 5.09 1.45
C PRO A 53 8.33 4.63 2.59
N ASP A 54 7.32 3.81 2.34
CA ASP A 54 6.41 3.25 3.37
C ASP A 54 6.90 1.91 3.98
N PHE A 55 8.10 1.47 3.60
CA PHE A 55 8.68 0.18 3.99
C PHE A 55 9.11 0.14 5.46
#